data_AF-A0A5N8VKJ4-F1
#
_entry.id   AF-A0A5N8VKJ4-F1
#
_cell.length_a   1.000
_cell.length_b   1.000
_cell.length_c   1.000
_cell.angle_alpha   90.00
_cell.angle_beta   90.00
_cell.angle_gamma   90.00
#
_symmetry.space_group_name_H-M   'P 1'
#
loop_
_entity.id
_entity.type
_entity.pdbx_description
1 polymer ?
#
loop_
_entity_poly.entity_id
_entity_poly.type
_entity_poly.pdbx_seq_one_letter_code
_entity_poly.pdbx_strand_id
1 'polypeptide(L)'
;MSIPPPPGTHDPGQPQQPQGPHQAPPPAPYPPQYGAYGQPPYQTWGQGYSPFNRPAPVNGLAIASLVLGILCFLPAVGLVLGVIALVQIGRRGERGKGLAIGGTVMSSIGLVLWTLALTTSAAHDAWEGFKEGAANSVSVPVGVGECFNAPSAQDGYTYDVDVVPCGGEHDGEAFAVFDLRKGADYPDDSYPGETHVTDIADDRCSTLLDRYAMDPWAVPEDVDVYYFTPTEESWDVGDREITCFFGNTDEDATLSGSLRNDASMLDADQEAFLKAARALDTALAQEPLDYPEEDLKVNTDWAGDVEDGLAAQAAALRAHDWPAAAERPVAALVKDVEAARKEWAKAAAADDADTFYAHYDSGYEFIDDAATVTARKALGLATTPPSYDDHGGGAGGGGGSGDLDV
;
A
#
# COMPACT_ATOMS: atom_id res chain seq x y z
N MET A 1 5.33 -55.94 -8.30
CA MET A 1 5.44 -54.48 -8.25
C MET A 1 6.44 -54.07 -9.31
N SER A 2 6.04 -53.15 -10.19
CA SER A 2 6.74 -52.79 -11.42
C SER A 2 8.07 -52.08 -11.15
N ILE A 3 9.05 -52.37 -12.00
CA ILE A 3 10.43 -51.86 -11.98
C ILE A 3 10.45 -50.44 -12.61
N PRO A 4 11.09 -49.43 -12.02
CA PRO A 4 11.24 -48.11 -12.63
C PRO A 4 12.38 -48.09 -13.68
N PRO A 5 12.26 -47.26 -14.75
CA PRO A 5 13.31 -47.11 -15.76
C PRO A 5 14.48 -46.22 -15.29
N PRO A 6 15.68 -46.39 -15.88
CA PRO A 6 16.90 -45.66 -15.48
C PRO A 6 17.00 -44.23 -16.06
N PRO A 7 17.86 -43.36 -15.48
CA PRO A 7 17.98 -41.94 -15.84
C PRO A 7 18.74 -41.73 -17.17
N GLY A 8 18.25 -40.80 -17.99
CA GLY A 8 18.90 -40.35 -19.22
C GLY A 8 20.01 -39.32 -18.97
N THR A 9 21.15 -39.55 -19.61
CA THR A 9 22.36 -38.70 -19.59
C THR A 9 22.19 -37.43 -20.41
N HIS A 10 22.56 -36.29 -19.82
CA HIS A 10 22.70 -34.99 -20.49
C HIS A 10 24.12 -34.81 -21.03
N ASP A 11 24.28 -34.29 -22.24
CA ASP A 11 25.56 -33.78 -22.77
C ASP A 11 25.30 -32.41 -23.45
N PRO A 12 26.21 -31.42 -23.35
CA PRO A 12 25.89 -30.01 -23.44
C PRO A 12 26.28 -29.35 -24.76
N GLY A 13 25.67 -28.19 -25.00
CA GLY A 13 26.28 -27.09 -25.76
C GLY A 13 25.54 -26.69 -27.03
N GLN A 14 24.95 -25.49 -27.03
CA GLN A 14 25.29 -24.45 -28.00
C GLN A 14 24.77 -23.06 -27.57
N PRO A 15 25.49 -21.95 -27.87
CA PRO A 15 25.24 -20.62 -27.31
C PRO A 15 24.16 -19.83 -28.07
N GLN A 16 23.36 -19.06 -27.33
CA GLN A 16 22.37 -18.11 -27.85
C GLN A 16 23.03 -16.80 -28.32
N GLN A 17 22.57 -16.28 -29.48
CA GLN A 17 22.89 -14.94 -30.00
C GLN A 17 21.65 -14.02 -29.93
N PRO A 18 21.83 -12.68 -29.89
CA PRO A 18 20.79 -11.72 -29.48
C PRO A 18 19.89 -11.28 -30.65
N GLN A 19 18.59 -11.11 -30.40
CA GLN A 19 17.59 -10.58 -31.34
C GLN A 19 17.37 -9.07 -31.16
N GLY A 20 17.38 -8.33 -32.28
CA GLY A 20 17.06 -6.90 -32.39
C GLY A 20 15.63 -6.61 -32.88
N PRO A 21 15.23 -5.32 -32.97
CA PRO A 21 13.84 -4.86 -32.82
C PRO A 21 12.95 -5.00 -34.08
N HIS A 22 11.64 -5.14 -33.87
CA HIS A 22 10.63 -5.34 -34.91
C HIS A 22 9.92 -4.02 -35.32
N GLN A 23 9.80 -3.78 -36.64
CA GLN A 23 9.09 -2.66 -37.27
C GLN A 23 7.77 -3.13 -37.94
N ALA A 24 6.74 -2.28 -37.93
CA ALA A 24 5.39 -2.53 -38.47
C ALA A 24 5.23 -2.15 -39.97
N PRO A 25 4.29 -2.76 -40.74
CA PRO A 25 4.06 -2.44 -42.17
C PRO A 25 2.82 -1.54 -42.46
N PRO A 26 2.80 -0.78 -43.58
CA PRO A 26 1.76 0.22 -43.93
C PRO A 26 0.56 -0.30 -44.79
N PRO A 27 -0.56 0.47 -44.89
CA PRO A 27 -1.84 0.05 -45.51
C PRO A 27 -1.98 0.32 -47.04
N ALA A 28 -2.93 -0.39 -47.69
CA ALA A 28 -3.16 -0.45 -49.14
C ALA A 28 -4.48 0.25 -49.63
N PRO A 29 -4.63 0.60 -50.93
CA PRO A 29 -5.67 1.51 -51.45
C PRO A 29 -6.87 0.88 -52.20
N TYR A 30 -7.99 1.62 -52.28
CA TYR A 30 -9.29 1.29 -52.92
C TYR A 30 -9.39 1.63 -54.42
N PRO A 31 -10.30 0.97 -55.20
CA PRO A 31 -10.73 1.41 -56.54
C PRO A 31 -12.21 1.89 -56.64
N PRO A 32 -12.58 2.72 -57.65
CA PRO A 32 -13.90 3.38 -57.76
C PRO A 32 -14.89 2.70 -58.73
N GLN A 33 -16.20 2.98 -58.59
CA GLN A 33 -17.29 2.50 -59.47
C GLN A 33 -18.20 3.67 -59.93
N TYR A 34 -18.52 3.67 -61.24
CA TYR A 34 -19.29 4.67 -61.99
C TYR A 34 -20.80 4.36 -62.01
N GLY A 35 -21.65 5.40 -62.11
CA GLY A 35 -23.11 5.28 -62.08
C GLY A 35 -23.80 5.17 -63.46
N ALA A 36 -25.13 4.95 -63.46
CA ALA A 36 -26.11 5.51 -64.42
C ALA A 36 -27.53 4.97 -64.19
N TYR A 37 -28.49 5.83 -64.52
CA TYR A 37 -29.95 5.79 -64.32
C TYR A 37 -30.73 4.91 -65.33
N GLY A 38 -31.94 4.47 -64.95
CA GLY A 38 -33.12 4.64 -65.81
C GLY A 38 -34.07 3.45 -66.09
N GLN A 39 -35.34 3.65 -65.66
CA GLN A 39 -36.63 3.40 -66.37
C GLN A 39 -37.58 2.24 -65.93
N PRO A 40 -38.92 2.45 -65.98
CA PRO A 40 -40.00 1.64 -65.36
C PRO A 40 -40.96 1.05 -66.45
N PRO A 41 -42.28 0.83 -66.21
CA PRO A 41 -43.00 -0.10 -65.31
C PRO A 41 -43.90 -1.09 -66.11
N TYR A 42 -44.40 -2.21 -65.53
CA TYR A 42 -45.68 -2.82 -65.97
C TYR A 42 -46.31 -3.75 -64.90
N GLN A 43 -47.63 -3.88 -64.97
CA GLN A 43 -48.54 -4.27 -63.89
C GLN A 43 -48.94 -5.78 -63.79
N THR A 44 -49.41 -6.11 -62.57
CA THR A 44 -50.58 -6.94 -62.18
C THR A 44 -50.59 -8.46 -62.44
N TRP A 45 -50.70 -9.28 -61.36
CA TRP A 45 -51.93 -9.99 -60.95
C TRP A 45 -51.70 -10.98 -59.77
N GLY A 46 -52.54 -10.89 -58.72
CA GLY A 46 -53.17 -12.08 -58.12
C GLY A 46 -52.54 -12.80 -56.91
N GLN A 47 -53.02 -12.44 -55.71
CA GLN A 47 -53.35 -13.31 -54.54
C GLN A 47 -52.26 -14.23 -53.94
N GLY A 48 -51.77 -13.85 -52.77
CA GLY A 48 -50.98 -14.72 -51.89
C GLY A 48 -51.00 -14.25 -50.44
N TYR A 49 -51.69 -15.04 -49.60
CA TYR A 49 -51.47 -15.30 -48.17
C TYR A 49 -50.52 -14.35 -47.41
N SER A 50 -51.01 -13.74 -46.32
CA SER A 50 -50.21 -12.93 -45.39
C SER A 50 -49.79 -13.76 -44.18
N PRO A 51 -48.56 -14.30 -44.11
CA PRO A 51 -48.03 -14.89 -42.89
C PRO A 51 -47.24 -13.83 -42.11
N PHE A 52 -47.50 -13.78 -40.80
CA PHE A 52 -46.76 -13.04 -39.75
C PHE A 52 -47.18 -11.60 -39.47
N ASN A 53 -48.19 -11.52 -38.60
CA ASN A 53 -48.42 -10.43 -37.66
C ASN A 53 -47.14 -10.16 -36.85
N ARG A 54 -46.37 -9.13 -37.18
CA ARG A 54 -45.17 -8.73 -36.41
C ARG A 54 -45.64 -8.11 -35.08
N PRO A 55 -45.24 -8.62 -33.89
CA PRO A 55 -45.57 -7.96 -32.64
C PRO A 55 -44.94 -6.56 -32.59
N ALA A 56 -45.69 -5.57 -32.12
CA ALA A 56 -45.20 -4.20 -31.95
C ALA A 56 -43.97 -4.15 -31.02
N PRO A 57 -42.96 -3.32 -31.32
CA PRO A 57 -41.72 -3.23 -30.52
C PRO A 57 -41.99 -2.74 -29.10
N VAL A 58 -41.22 -3.25 -28.14
CA VAL A 58 -41.26 -2.83 -26.72
C VAL A 58 -40.50 -1.51 -26.55
N ASN A 59 -41.01 -0.64 -25.67
CA ASN A 59 -40.40 0.67 -25.43
C ASN A 59 -39.14 0.53 -24.54
N GLY A 60 -37.98 0.94 -25.06
CA GLY A 60 -36.67 0.82 -24.38
C GLY A 60 -36.60 1.55 -23.03
N LEU A 61 -37.41 2.60 -22.84
CA LEU A 61 -37.51 3.32 -21.57
C LEU A 61 -38.13 2.46 -20.46
N ALA A 62 -39.02 1.53 -20.80
CA ALA A 62 -39.60 0.60 -19.81
C ALA A 62 -38.58 -0.44 -19.34
N ILE A 63 -37.68 -0.87 -20.23
CA ILE A 63 -36.57 -1.77 -19.87
C ILE A 63 -35.55 -1.02 -19.01
N ALA A 64 -35.20 0.21 -19.39
CA ALA A 64 -34.31 1.05 -18.60
C ALA A 64 -34.85 1.32 -17.18
N SER A 65 -36.16 1.60 -17.03
CA SER A 65 -36.77 1.77 -15.70
C SER A 65 -36.77 0.49 -14.86
N LEU A 66 -36.89 -0.69 -15.49
CA LEU A 66 -36.83 -1.98 -14.79
C LEU A 66 -35.40 -2.26 -14.31
N VAL A 67 -34.40 -2.04 -15.17
CA VAL A 67 -32.98 -2.28 -14.84
C VAL A 67 -32.48 -1.29 -13.78
N LEU A 68 -32.82 0.00 -13.92
CA LEU A 68 -32.46 1.01 -12.91
C LEU A 68 -33.20 0.81 -11.58
N GLY A 69 -34.45 0.34 -11.62
CA GLY A 69 -35.20 -0.01 -10.42
C GLY A 69 -34.63 -1.24 -9.68
N ILE A 70 -34.10 -2.21 -10.42
CA ILE A 70 -33.44 -3.41 -9.85
C ILE A 70 -32.04 -3.10 -9.31
N LEU A 71 -31.30 -2.17 -9.94
CA LEU A 71 -29.91 -1.85 -9.58
C LEU A 71 -29.76 -0.78 -8.49
N CYS A 72 -30.82 -0.41 -7.77
CA CYS A 72 -30.82 0.31 -6.48
C CYS A 72 -30.00 1.61 -6.30
N PHE A 73 -29.28 2.13 -7.29
CA PHE A 73 -28.37 3.26 -7.05
C PHE A 73 -29.04 4.63 -7.11
N LEU A 74 -30.25 4.79 -7.68
CA LEU A 74 -30.99 6.07 -7.66
C LEU A 74 -32.52 5.85 -7.78
N PRO A 75 -33.25 5.49 -6.69
CA PRO A 75 -34.67 5.17 -6.74
C PRO A 75 -35.54 6.33 -7.27
N ALA A 76 -35.11 7.58 -7.06
CA ALA A 76 -35.80 8.77 -7.57
C ALA A 76 -35.78 8.87 -9.11
N VAL A 77 -34.68 8.46 -9.76
CA VAL A 77 -34.53 8.55 -11.22
C VAL A 77 -35.38 7.47 -11.91
N GLY A 78 -35.43 6.25 -11.35
CA GLY A 78 -36.29 5.17 -11.85
C GLY A 78 -37.78 5.51 -11.79
N LEU A 79 -38.22 6.20 -10.73
CA LEU A 79 -39.61 6.64 -10.56
C LEU A 79 -40.02 7.67 -11.62
N VAL A 80 -39.17 8.69 -11.87
CA VAL A 80 -39.46 9.73 -12.87
C VAL A 80 -39.53 9.15 -14.28
N LEU A 81 -38.60 8.26 -14.64
CA LEU A 81 -38.58 7.62 -15.96
C LEU A 81 -39.76 6.65 -16.16
N GLY A 82 -40.16 5.91 -15.12
CA GLY A 82 -41.34 5.03 -15.15
C GLY A 82 -42.65 5.78 -15.39
N VAL A 83 -42.81 6.96 -14.77
CA VAL A 83 -43.98 7.83 -14.97
C VAL A 83 -44.02 8.39 -16.40
N ILE A 84 -42.89 8.84 -16.94
CA ILE A 84 -42.79 9.33 -18.33
C ILE A 84 -43.10 8.22 -19.33
N ALA A 85 -42.60 7.00 -19.09
CA ALA A 85 -42.87 5.83 -19.93
C ALA A 85 -44.37 5.48 -19.97
N LEU A 86 -45.07 5.55 -18.83
CA LEU A 86 -46.52 5.31 -18.74
C LEU A 86 -47.34 6.32 -19.56
N VAL A 87 -46.93 7.60 -19.56
CA VAL A 87 -47.58 8.66 -20.36
C VAL A 87 -47.35 8.44 -21.86
N GLN A 88 -46.14 8.05 -22.27
CA GLN A 88 -45.83 7.77 -23.68
C GLN A 88 -46.58 6.54 -24.21
N ILE A 89 -46.62 5.46 -23.43
CA ILE A 89 -47.35 4.23 -23.77
C ILE A 89 -48.86 4.50 -23.88
N GLY A 90 -49.42 5.34 -23.01
CA GLY A 90 -50.83 5.74 -23.05
C GLY A 90 -51.20 6.53 -24.31
N ARG A 91 -50.28 7.35 -24.84
CA ARG A 91 -50.52 8.19 -26.03
C ARG A 91 -50.21 7.49 -27.36
N ARG A 92 -49.24 6.55 -27.38
CA ARG A 92 -48.75 5.91 -28.62
C ARG A 92 -49.26 4.48 -28.84
N GLY A 93 -49.96 3.89 -27.87
CA GLY A 93 -50.55 2.55 -28.00
C GLY A 93 -49.53 1.41 -27.99
N GLU A 94 -48.33 1.64 -27.46
CA GLU A 94 -47.22 0.67 -27.43
C GLU A 94 -47.44 -0.44 -26.37
N ARG A 95 -46.83 -1.61 -26.56
CA ARG A 95 -46.87 -2.71 -25.57
C ARG A 95 -45.79 -2.49 -24.50
N GLY A 96 -46.16 -2.61 -23.23
CA GLY A 96 -45.22 -2.42 -22.10
C GLY A 96 -45.83 -1.90 -20.80
N LYS A 97 -47.15 -1.63 -20.75
CA LYS A 97 -47.82 -1.11 -19.54
C LYS A 97 -47.56 -1.94 -18.29
N GLY A 98 -47.58 -3.28 -18.38
CA GLY A 98 -47.33 -4.15 -17.23
C GLY A 98 -45.89 -4.04 -16.69
N LEU A 99 -44.90 -3.85 -17.57
CA LEU A 99 -43.50 -3.72 -17.19
C LEU A 99 -43.21 -2.36 -16.53
N ALA A 100 -43.81 -1.28 -17.06
CA ALA A 100 -43.70 0.05 -16.47
C ALA A 100 -44.43 0.18 -15.13
N ILE A 101 -45.58 -0.51 -14.96
CA ILE A 101 -46.26 -0.61 -13.66
C ILE A 101 -45.37 -1.40 -12.67
N GLY A 102 -44.79 -2.52 -13.10
CA GLY A 102 -43.88 -3.31 -12.28
C GLY A 102 -42.65 -2.52 -11.81
N GLY A 103 -42.01 -1.77 -12.73
CA GLY A 103 -40.87 -0.92 -12.42
C GLY A 103 -41.20 0.21 -11.44
N THR A 104 -42.35 0.87 -11.61
CA THR A 104 -42.79 1.93 -10.68
C THR A 104 -43.14 1.37 -9.31
N VAL A 105 -43.83 0.22 -9.24
CA VAL A 105 -44.20 -0.42 -7.96
C VAL A 105 -42.97 -0.88 -7.19
N MET A 106 -42.02 -1.55 -7.85
CA MET A 106 -40.76 -1.95 -7.22
C MET A 106 -39.91 -0.74 -6.81
N SER A 107 -39.85 0.31 -7.62
CA SER A 107 -39.13 1.54 -7.26
C SER A 107 -39.78 2.25 -6.07
N SER A 108 -41.12 2.29 -5.99
CA SER A 108 -41.81 2.86 -4.84
C SER A 108 -41.64 2.05 -3.56
N ILE A 109 -41.62 0.71 -3.66
CA ILE A 109 -41.34 -0.17 -2.53
C ILE A 109 -39.88 0.01 -2.10
N GLY A 110 -38.94 0.06 -3.04
CA GLY A 110 -37.54 0.35 -2.78
C GLY A 110 -37.34 1.70 -2.10
N LEU A 111 -38.02 2.75 -2.54
CA LEU A 111 -37.94 4.08 -1.94
C LEU A 111 -38.53 4.09 -0.52
N VAL A 112 -39.67 3.41 -0.31
CA VAL A 112 -40.26 3.24 1.04
C VAL A 112 -39.32 2.45 1.95
N LEU A 113 -38.75 1.33 1.48
CA LEU A 113 -37.79 0.51 2.24
C LEU A 113 -36.49 1.27 2.53
N TRP A 114 -36.02 2.11 1.59
CA TRP A 114 -34.84 2.94 1.77
C TRP A 114 -35.10 4.08 2.76
N THR A 115 -36.27 4.72 2.69
CA THR A 115 -36.68 5.70 3.72
C THR A 115 -36.92 5.04 5.08
N LEU A 116 -37.42 3.80 5.11
CA LEU A 116 -37.51 3.02 6.35
C LEU A 116 -36.13 2.70 6.87
N ALA A 117 -35.20 2.21 6.04
CA ALA A 117 -33.81 1.95 6.43
C ALA A 117 -33.10 3.20 6.99
N LEU A 118 -33.42 4.39 6.48
CA LEU A 118 -32.89 5.65 7.02
C LEU A 118 -33.62 6.17 8.27
N THR A 119 -34.83 5.70 8.56
CA THR A 119 -35.66 6.18 9.69
C THR A 119 -35.77 5.19 10.84
N THR A 120 -35.63 3.90 10.58
CA THR A 120 -35.41 2.87 11.60
C THR A 120 -33.92 2.66 11.75
N SER A 121 -33.45 2.74 12.99
CA SER A 121 -32.07 2.54 13.44
C SER A 121 -31.38 1.27 12.93
N ALA A 122 -32.04 0.38 12.19
CA ALA A 122 -31.46 -0.84 11.64
C ALA A 122 -30.27 -0.63 10.69
N ALA A 123 -30.16 0.52 9.99
CA ALA A 123 -28.96 0.83 9.21
C ALA A 123 -27.80 1.33 10.10
N HIS A 124 -28.12 1.95 11.24
CA HIS A 124 -27.14 2.30 12.26
C HIS A 124 -26.73 1.05 13.05
N ASP A 125 -27.67 0.19 13.46
CA ASP A 125 -27.42 -1.07 14.18
C ASP A 125 -26.69 -2.11 13.30
N ALA A 126 -26.82 -2.05 11.97
CA ALA A 126 -26.04 -2.87 11.04
C ALA A 126 -24.65 -2.28 10.74
N TRP A 127 -24.50 -0.95 10.84
CA TRP A 127 -23.20 -0.27 10.74
C TRP A 127 -22.41 -0.36 12.06
N GLU A 128 -23.11 -0.28 13.19
CA GLU A 128 -22.62 -0.62 14.54
C GLU A 128 -22.34 -2.11 14.60
N GLY A 129 -23.20 -3.01 14.15
CA GLY A 129 -22.90 -4.46 14.08
C GLY A 129 -21.74 -4.84 13.12
N PHE A 130 -21.39 -3.95 12.19
CA PHE A 130 -20.17 -4.06 11.36
C PHE A 130 -18.94 -3.47 12.08
N LYS A 131 -19.11 -2.41 12.90
CA LYS A 131 -18.06 -1.84 13.77
C LYS A 131 -17.77 -2.70 15.02
N GLU A 132 -18.79 -3.13 15.74
CA GLU A 132 -18.78 -4.15 16.81
C GLU A 132 -18.12 -5.43 16.28
N GLY A 133 -18.33 -5.72 15.00
CA GLY A 133 -17.64 -6.78 14.31
C GLY A 133 -16.11 -6.64 14.25
N ALA A 134 -15.64 -5.45 13.90
CA ALA A 134 -14.20 -5.13 13.87
C ALA A 134 -13.60 -4.92 15.28
N ALA A 135 -14.43 -4.73 16.31
CA ALA A 135 -14.01 -4.40 17.68
C ALA A 135 -13.85 -5.62 18.62
N ASN A 136 -14.26 -6.81 18.17
CA ASN A 136 -14.30 -8.02 18.99
C ASN A 136 -13.09 -8.93 18.75
N SER A 137 -12.02 -8.74 19.51
CA SER A 137 -11.02 -9.79 19.72
C SER A 137 -10.47 -9.75 21.14
N VAL A 138 -10.49 -10.91 21.80
CA VAL A 138 -9.53 -11.24 22.85
C VAL A 138 -8.37 -11.85 22.08
N SER A 139 -7.30 -11.08 21.93
CA SER A 139 -6.06 -11.53 21.32
C SER A 139 -5.58 -12.81 22.03
N VAL A 140 -5.40 -13.89 21.28
CA VAL A 140 -4.41 -14.87 21.72
C VAL A 140 -3.06 -14.15 21.66
N PRO A 141 -2.34 -14.04 22.79
CA PRO A 141 -1.13 -13.23 22.83
C PRO A 141 -0.08 -13.91 21.96
N VAL A 142 0.26 -13.28 20.84
CA VAL A 142 1.45 -13.63 20.05
C VAL A 142 2.64 -13.12 20.83
N GLY A 143 3.49 -14.03 21.28
CA GLY A 143 4.71 -13.67 22.00
C GLY A 143 5.75 -13.03 21.09
N VAL A 144 6.68 -12.26 21.70
CA VAL A 144 7.84 -11.74 20.98
C VAL A 144 8.64 -12.87 20.34
N GLY A 145 8.82 -12.78 19.02
CA GLY A 145 9.47 -13.74 18.15
C GLY A 145 8.62 -14.91 17.69
N GLU A 146 7.31 -14.86 17.94
CA GLU A 146 6.36 -15.79 17.36
C GLU A 146 5.85 -15.26 16.02
N CYS A 147 5.77 -16.15 15.05
CA CYS A 147 5.18 -15.89 13.74
C CYS A 147 3.76 -16.44 13.70
N PHE A 148 2.88 -15.79 12.97
CA PHE A 148 1.46 -16.11 12.97
C PHE A 148 0.80 -15.87 11.62
N ASN A 149 -0.34 -16.52 11.42
CA ASN A 149 -1.27 -16.22 10.34
C ASN A 149 -2.49 -15.48 10.91
N ALA A 150 -2.88 -14.40 10.24
CA ALA A 150 -4.06 -13.64 10.59
C ALA A 150 -5.23 -14.10 9.70
N PRO A 151 -6.40 -14.43 10.25
CA PRO A 151 -7.53 -14.79 9.42
C PRO A 151 -7.95 -13.57 8.57
N SER A 152 -8.14 -13.79 7.27
CA SER A 152 -8.64 -12.77 6.36
C SER A 152 -10.01 -12.24 6.84
N ALA A 153 -10.32 -10.97 6.55
CA ALA A 153 -11.55 -10.26 6.97
C ALA A 153 -12.90 -10.93 6.57
N GLN A 154 -12.86 -12.08 5.89
CA GLN A 154 -14.02 -12.88 5.51
C GLN A 154 -14.49 -13.84 6.62
N ASP A 155 -13.65 -14.11 7.62
CA ASP A 155 -13.95 -15.05 8.71
C ASP A 155 -14.30 -14.27 9.99
N GLY A 156 -15.59 -14.04 10.18
CA GLY A 156 -16.12 -13.15 11.20
C GLY A 156 -15.61 -13.35 12.63
N TYR A 157 -15.30 -12.22 13.26
CA TYR A 157 -15.50 -11.91 14.68
C TYR A 157 -14.90 -12.89 15.69
N THR A 158 -13.64 -13.25 15.47
CA THR A 158 -12.62 -13.53 16.49
C THR A 158 -11.30 -13.73 15.73
N TYR A 159 -10.39 -12.76 15.76
CA TYR A 159 -9.04 -12.94 15.23
C TYR A 159 -8.24 -13.80 16.22
N ASP A 160 -8.52 -15.10 16.24
CA ASP A 160 -7.60 -16.08 16.80
C ASP A 160 -6.46 -16.21 15.79
N VAL A 161 -5.30 -15.64 16.13
CA VAL A 161 -4.11 -15.68 15.27
C VAL A 161 -3.44 -17.04 15.44
N ASP A 162 -3.19 -17.72 14.33
CA ASP A 162 -2.59 -19.05 14.36
C ASP A 162 -1.07 -18.91 14.44
N VAL A 163 -0.48 -19.19 15.60
CA VAL A 163 0.99 -19.22 15.75
C VAL A 163 1.56 -20.38 14.92
N VAL A 164 2.45 -20.04 13.98
CA VAL A 164 3.07 -20.95 13.02
C VAL A 164 4.60 -20.88 13.08
N PRO A 165 5.31 -21.91 12.60
CA PRO A 165 6.78 -21.85 12.53
C PRO A 165 7.25 -20.78 11.54
N CYS A 166 8.07 -19.82 12.01
CA CYS A 166 8.65 -18.75 11.18
C CYS A 166 9.44 -19.23 9.96
N GLY A 167 9.94 -20.47 9.97
CA GLY A 167 10.67 -21.03 8.82
C GLY A 167 9.79 -21.33 7.60
N GLY A 168 8.45 -21.28 7.75
CA GLY A 168 7.48 -21.35 6.66
C GLY A 168 6.92 -19.99 6.27
N GLU A 169 6.00 -19.99 5.31
CA GLU A 169 5.19 -18.82 4.99
C GLU A 169 4.29 -18.46 6.19
N HIS A 170 4.21 -17.16 6.48
CA HIS A 170 3.36 -16.63 7.54
C HIS A 170 2.99 -15.17 7.28
N ASP A 171 1.89 -14.71 7.87
CA ASP A 171 1.38 -13.35 7.62
C ASP A 171 2.13 -12.29 8.45
N GLY A 172 2.60 -12.65 9.65
CA GLY A 172 3.36 -11.71 10.48
C GLY A 172 4.25 -12.30 11.55
N GLU A 173 5.20 -11.50 12.03
CA GLU A 173 6.13 -11.84 13.12
C GLU A 173 6.07 -10.77 14.21
N ALA A 174 5.64 -11.14 15.42
CA ALA A 174 5.61 -10.19 16.53
C ALA A 174 7.02 -9.91 17.06
N PHE A 175 7.39 -8.64 17.17
CA PHE A 175 8.71 -8.22 17.66
C PHE A 175 8.64 -7.48 19.00
N ALA A 176 7.45 -7.01 19.40
CA ALA A 176 7.25 -6.35 20.67
C ALA A 176 5.83 -6.57 21.21
N VAL A 177 5.72 -6.72 22.53
CA VAL A 177 4.45 -6.80 23.25
C VAL A 177 4.57 -6.00 24.53
N PHE A 178 3.66 -5.06 24.77
CA PHE A 178 3.68 -4.25 25.99
C PHE A 178 2.27 -3.89 26.47
N ASP A 179 2.14 -3.68 27.78
CA ASP A 179 0.89 -3.32 28.45
C ASP A 179 0.92 -1.81 28.73
N LEU A 180 -0.08 -1.07 28.25
CA LEU A 180 -0.17 0.39 28.35
C LEU A 180 -0.13 0.92 29.78
N ARG A 181 -0.50 0.11 30.78
CA ARG A 181 -0.40 0.49 32.20
C ARG A 181 1.00 0.26 32.76
N LYS A 182 1.78 -0.62 32.16
CA LYS A 182 3.13 -0.99 32.59
C LYS A 182 4.16 -0.15 31.84
N GLY A 183 4.60 0.94 32.47
CA GLY A 183 5.60 1.83 31.86
C GLY A 183 5.35 3.32 32.11
N ALA A 184 4.23 3.66 32.76
CA ALA A 184 3.72 5.01 32.90
C ALA A 184 3.25 5.67 31.58
N ASP A 185 3.04 4.87 30.52
CA ASP A 185 2.50 5.34 29.25
C ASP A 185 1.05 5.84 29.40
N TYR A 186 0.21 5.06 30.08
CA TYR A 186 -1.14 5.50 30.42
C TYR A 186 -1.61 4.92 31.77
N PRO A 187 -1.61 5.71 32.85
CA PRO A 187 -1.95 5.22 34.19
C PRO A 187 -3.46 5.21 34.50
N ASP A 188 -4.29 5.83 33.65
CA ASP A 188 -5.73 5.92 33.87
C ASP A 188 -6.45 4.61 33.47
N ASP A 189 -7.55 4.31 34.14
CA ASP A 189 -8.34 3.10 33.86
C ASP A 189 -9.34 3.29 32.72
N SER A 190 -9.61 4.53 32.29
CA SER A 190 -10.48 4.85 31.15
C SER A 190 -9.81 4.53 29.82
N TYR A 191 -10.57 4.18 28.78
CA TYR A 191 -10.01 4.01 27.45
C TYR A 191 -9.36 5.32 26.96
N PRO A 192 -8.09 5.34 26.50
CA PRO A 192 -7.38 6.55 26.08
C PRO A 192 -7.99 7.23 24.85
N GLY A 193 -8.78 6.49 24.07
CA GLY A 193 -9.21 6.87 22.74
C GLY A 193 -8.26 6.32 21.67
N GLU A 194 -8.82 5.97 20.51
CA GLU A 194 -8.12 5.30 19.41
C GLU A 194 -6.86 6.04 18.97
N THR A 195 -6.96 7.35 18.69
CA THR A 195 -5.81 8.18 18.28
C THR A 195 -4.66 8.13 19.28
N HIS A 196 -4.95 8.21 20.59
CA HIS A 196 -3.90 8.17 21.61
C HIS A 196 -3.24 6.80 21.68
N VAL A 197 -4.03 5.72 21.55
CA VAL A 197 -3.50 4.35 21.51
C VAL A 197 -2.58 4.17 20.29
N THR A 198 -2.98 4.68 19.13
CA THR A 198 -2.17 4.68 17.90
C THR A 198 -0.88 5.47 18.07
N ASP A 199 -0.93 6.69 18.60
CA ASP A 199 0.27 7.52 18.82
C ASP A 199 1.29 6.82 19.74
N ILE A 200 0.82 6.12 20.78
CA ILE A 200 1.69 5.32 21.66
C ILE A 200 2.23 4.09 20.90
N ALA A 201 1.41 3.43 20.10
CA ALA A 201 1.84 2.29 19.30
C ALA A 201 2.96 2.70 18.33
N ASP A 202 2.78 3.77 17.56
CA ASP A 202 3.77 4.27 16.60
C ASP A 202 5.13 4.55 17.26
N ASP A 203 5.13 5.33 18.35
CA ASP A 203 6.36 5.69 19.07
C ASP A 203 7.07 4.47 19.69
N ARG A 204 6.30 3.63 20.40
CA ARG A 204 6.86 2.49 21.13
C ARG A 204 7.27 1.36 20.21
N CYS A 205 6.48 1.05 19.18
CA CYS A 205 6.81 0.01 18.21
C CYS A 205 8.06 0.39 17.43
N SER A 206 8.19 1.64 16.97
CA SER A 206 9.42 2.14 16.33
C SER A 206 10.64 2.00 17.26
N THR A 207 10.53 2.44 18.51
CA THR A 207 11.62 2.33 19.50
C THR A 207 12.03 0.88 19.82
N LEU A 208 11.07 -0.06 19.80
CA LEU A 208 11.29 -1.46 20.13
C LEU A 208 11.79 -2.28 18.93
N LEU A 209 11.39 -1.89 17.72
CA LEU A 209 11.87 -2.46 16.45
C LEU A 209 13.40 -2.51 16.44
N ASP A 210 14.02 -1.40 16.81
CA ASP A 210 15.48 -1.22 16.82
C ASP A 210 16.25 -2.21 17.69
N ARG A 211 15.56 -2.82 18.66
CA ARG A 211 16.15 -3.83 19.54
C ARG A 211 15.99 -5.23 18.99
N TYR A 212 14.98 -5.45 18.14
CA TYR A 212 14.62 -6.75 17.58
C TYR A 212 15.24 -6.97 16.19
N ALA A 213 15.18 -5.94 15.35
CA ALA A 213 15.79 -5.84 14.04
C ALA A 213 16.79 -4.67 14.03
N MET A 214 17.95 -4.88 14.66
CA MET A 214 19.06 -3.93 14.71
C MET A 214 19.65 -3.57 13.34
N ASP A 215 19.49 -4.45 12.34
CA ASP A 215 19.89 -4.22 10.95
C ASP A 215 18.67 -3.92 10.07
N PRO A 216 18.35 -2.64 9.80
CA PRO A 216 17.22 -2.28 8.95
C PRO A 216 17.41 -2.72 7.49
N TRP A 217 18.66 -2.87 7.02
CA TRP A 217 18.94 -3.34 5.66
C TRP A 217 18.65 -4.84 5.47
N ALA A 218 18.45 -5.57 6.56
CA ALA A 218 18.06 -6.97 6.54
C ALA A 218 16.53 -7.15 6.52
N VAL A 219 15.76 -6.07 6.67
CA VAL A 219 14.31 -6.05 6.48
C VAL A 219 14.02 -5.82 4.99
N PRO A 220 13.26 -6.70 4.34
CA PRO A 220 12.87 -6.51 2.93
C PRO A 220 12.04 -5.23 2.71
N GLU A 221 12.14 -4.63 1.52
CA GLU A 221 11.39 -3.41 1.15
C GLU A 221 9.87 -3.60 1.14
N ASP A 222 9.41 -4.83 0.96
CA ASP A 222 7.99 -5.22 0.98
C ASP A 222 7.48 -5.57 2.38
N VAL A 223 8.21 -5.19 3.44
CA VAL A 223 7.83 -5.43 4.83
C VAL A 223 7.68 -4.12 5.59
N ASP A 224 6.59 -3.99 6.34
CA ASP A 224 6.31 -2.84 7.18
C ASP A 224 5.89 -3.27 8.60
N VAL A 225 5.85 -2.31 9.52
CA VAL A 225 5.46 -2.47 10.91
C VAL A 225 3.97 -2.19 11.07
N TYR A 226 3.29 -3.15 11.67
CA TYR A 226 1.88 -3.06 12.04
C TYR A 226 1.73 -3.34 13.54
N TYR A 227 0.54 -3.07 14.06
CA TYR A 227 0.23 -3.34 15.45
C TYR A 227 -1.21 -3.77 15.66
N PHE A 228 -1.38 -4.67 16.63
CA PHE A 228 -2.66 -4.91 17.27
C PHE A 228 -2.76 -4.00 18.48
N THR A 229 -3.87 -3.28 18.58
CA THR A 229 -4.14 -2.31 19.63
C THR A 229 -5.45 -2.65 20.34
N PRO A 230 -5.57 -2.30 21.64
CA PRO A 230 -6.82 -2.48 22.35
C PRO A 230 -7.88 -1.51 21.81
N THR A 231 -9.09 -2.03 21.62
CA THR A 231 -10.31 -1.26 21.32
C THR A 231 -11.02 -0.84 22.60
N GLU A 232 -11.95 0.11 22.53
CA GLU A 232 -12.80 0.50 23.68
C GLU A 232 -13.52 -0.73 24.30
N GLU A 233 -14.01 -1.64 23.45
CA GLU A 233 -14.71 -2.86 23.88
C GLU A 233 -13.77 -3.86 24.57
N SER A 234 -12.60 -4.13 23.98
CA SER A 234 -11.58 -5.00 24.59
C SER A 234 -11.04 -4.39 25.90
N TRP A 235 -11.00 -3.05 25.99
CA TRP A 235 -10.56 -2.32 27.18
C TRP A 235 -11.51 -2.54 28.36
N ASP A 236 -12.82 -2.58 28.13
CA ASP A 236 -13.81 -2.85 29.18
C ASP A 236 -13.66 -4.25 29.80
N VAL A 237 -13.12 -5.21 29.03
CA VAL A 237 -12.86 -6.58 29.50
C VAL A 237 -11.41 -6.82 29.95
N GLY A 238 -10.57 -5.78 29.92
CA GLY A 238 -9.24 -5.78 30.54
C GLY A 238 -8.05 -5.84 29.58
N ASP A 239 -8.26 -5.78 28.26
CA ASP A 239 -7.18 -5.70 27.30
C ASP A 239 -6.49 -4.32 27.34
N ARG A 240 -5.17 -4.35 27.51
CA ARG A 240 -4.29 -3.17 27.60
C ARG A 240 -3.03 -3.39 26.77
N GLU A 241 -2.99 -4.45 25.98
CA GLU A 241 -1.79 -4.93 25.33
C GLU A 241 -1.69 -4.38 23.91
N ILE A 242 -0.53 -3.88 23.55
CA ILE A 242 -0.16 -3.59 22.17
C ILE A 242 0.85 -4.63 21.74
N THR A 243 0.60 -5.24 20.58
CA THR A 243 1.53 -6.16 19.91
C THR A 243 2.01 -5.53 18.62
N CYS A 244 3.31 -5.29 18.49
CA CYS A 244 3.93 -4.80 17.26
C CYS A 244 4.47 -5.99 16.47
N PHE A 245 4.23 -6.00 15.16
CA PHE A 245 4.64 -7.09 14.29
C PHE A 245 5.04 -6.60 12.90
N PHE A 246 5.86 -7.39 12.22
CA PHE A 246 6.13 -7.22 10.80
C PHE A 246 5.00 -7.85 9.97
N GLY A 247 4.64 -7.22 8.87
CA GLY A 247 3.74 -7.78 7.85
C GLY A 247 4.21 -7.38 6.46
N ASN A 248 3.70 -8.08 5.42
CA ASN A 248 3.98 -7.66 4.05
C ASN A 248 3.13 -6.45 3.67
N THR A 249 3.67 -5.55 2.86
CA THR A 249 2.94 -4.38 2.35
C THR A 249 1.88 -4.74 1.30
N ASP A 250 2.01 -5.90 0.65
CA ASP A 250 0.99 -6.53 -0.19
C ASP A 250 0.14 -7.50 0.66
N GLU A 251 -1.16 -7.20 0.77
CA GLU A 251 -2.11 -7.98 1.58
C GLU A 251 -2.30 -9.43 1.09
N ASP A 252 -1.93 -9.73 -0.15
CA ASP A 252 -1.99 -11.08 -0.73
C ASP A 252 -0.65 -11.84 -0.59
N ALA A 253 0.40 -11.20 -0.07
CA ALA A 253 1.73 -11.76 0.10
C ALA A 253 1.99 -12.19 1.56
N THR A 254 3.04 -13.02 1.75
CA THR A 254 3.42 -13.55 3.06
C THR A 254 4.90 -13.34 3.32
N LEU A 255 5.27 -13.33 4.59
CA LEU A 255 6.66 -13.36 5.05
C LEU A 255 7.22 -14.78 5.00
N SER A 256 8.55 -14.89 4.95
CA SER A 256 9.24 -16.18 5.05
C SER A 256 10.54 -16.04 5.83
N GLY A 257 10.74 -16.92 6.81
CA GLY A 257 11.84 -16.79 7.76
C GLY A 257 11.56 -15.74 8.83
N SER A 258 12.37 -15.74 9.89
CA SER A 258 12.29 -14.68 10.91
C SER A 258 13.15 -13.49 10.49
N LEU A 259 12.63 -12.28 10.71
CA LEU A 259 13.29 -10.99 10.50
C LEU A 259 14.14 -10.56 11.71
N ARG A 260 14.15 -11.36 12.78
CA ARG A 260 14.95 -11.12 13.97
C ARG A 260 16.45 -11.07 13.68
N ASN A 261 17.08 -9.96 14.02
CA ASN A 261 18.54 -9.80 13.92
C ASN A 261 19.13 -9.05 15.13
N ASP A 262 18.55 -9.24 16.31
CA ASP A 262 19.00 -8.62 17.56
C ASP A 262 20.42 -9.01 18.00
N ALA A 263 20.90 -8.37 19.07
CA ALA A 263 22.22 -8.61 19.65
C ALA A 263 22.52 -10.07 20.06
N SER A 264 21.50 -10.94 20.17
CA SER A 264 21.72 -12.38 20.42
C SER A 264 22.05 -13.17 19.14
N MET A 265 21.75 -12.61 17.98
CA MET A 265 21.99 -13.18 16.65
C MET A 265 23.24 -12.60 15.98
N LEU A 266 23.70 -11.43 16.42
CA LEU A 266 24.85 -10.71 15.88
C LEU A 266 26.15 -11.07 16.60
N ASP A 267 27.27 -11.01 15.87
CA ASP A 267 28.59 -10.97 16.51
C ASP A 267 28.93 -9.57 17.06
N ALA A 268 30.01 -9.48 17.85
CA ALA A 268 30.39 -8.23 18.51
C ALA A 268 30.80 -7.11 17.52
N ASP A 269 31.33 -7.46 16.35
CA ASP A 269 31.75 -6.48 15.34
C ASP A 269 30.51 -5.96 14.58
N GLN A 270 29.59 -6.85 14.23
CA GLN A 270 28.29 -6.52 13.64
C GLN A 270 27.47 -5.62 14.56
N GLU A 271 27.33 -6.00 15.83
CA GLU A 271 26.59 -5.21 16.83
C GLU A 271 27.23 -3.82 17.02
N ALA A 272 28.55 -3.73 17.10
CA ALA A 272 29.26 -2.46 17.22
C ALA A 272 29.02 -1.55 16.00
N PHE A 273 29.05 -2.11 14.79
CA PHE A 273 28.79 -1.38 13.56
C PHE A 273 27.36 -0.82 13.51
N LEU A 274 26.35 -1.66 13.77
CA LEU A 274 24.95 -1.24 13.73
C LEU A 274 24.61 -0.22 14.82
N LYS A 275 25.17 -0.37 16.03
CA LYS A 275 25.05 0.65 17.08
C LYS A 275 25.72 1.98 16.72
N ALA A 276 26.81 1.94 15.95
CA ALA A 276 27.44 3.17 15.47
C ALA A 276 26.56 3.87 14.42
N ALA A 277 25.94 3.12 13.50
CA ALA A 277 25.03 3.66 12.49
C ALA A 277 23.77 4.28 13.11
N ARG A 278 23.26 3.68 14.19
CA ARG A 278 22.02 4.10 14.87
C ARG A 278 21.89 5.58 15.18
N ALA A 279 23.00 6.24 15.55
CA ALA A 279 22.98 7.66 15.90
C ALA A 279 22.60 8.54 14.69
N LEU A 280 23.11 8.20 13.51
CA LEU A 280 22.73 8.85 12.25
C LEU A 280 21.28 8.52 11.90
N ASP A 281 20.92 7.23 11.91
CA ASP A 281 19.58 6.77 11.51
C ASP A 281 18.48 7.44 12.35
N THR A 282 18.73 7.58 13.66
CA THR A 282 17.80 8.24 14.59
C THR A 282 17.65 9.73 14.27
N ALA A 283 18.72 10.41 13.87
CA ALA A 283 18.65 11.82 13.49
C ALA A 283 17.91 12.00 12.15
N LEU A 284 18.22 11.17 11.14
CA LEU A 284 17.56 11.22 9.83
C LEU A 284 16.05 10.93 9.94
N ALA A 285 15.64 10.02 10.82
CA ALA A 285 14.23 9.70 11.06
C ALA A 285 13.41 10.84 11.68
N GLN A 286 14.06 11.93 12.13
CA GLN A 286 13.39 13.12 12.68
C GLN A 286 13.31 14.26 11.67
N GLU A 287 13.35 13.95 10.37
CA GLU A 287 13.20 14.93 9.30
C GLU A 287 11.91 15.76 9.47
N PRO A 288 12.01 17.10 9.45
CA PRO A 288 10.86 17.98 9.60
C PRO A 288 9.84 17.81 8.45
N LEU A 289 8.56 17.93 8.78
CA LEU A 289 7.49 17.99 7.77
C LEU A 289 7.45 19.32 7.03
N ASP A 290 7.81 20.42 7.70
CA ASP A 290 7.84 21.75 7.11
C ASP A 290 9.10 21.90 6.26
N TYR A 291 8.95 22.31 5.00
CA TYR A 291 10.08 22.54 4.11
C TYR A 291 10.95 23.73 4.57
N PRO A 292 12.24 23.79 4.22
CA PRO A 292 13.12 24.93 4.47
C PRO A 292 12.56 26.32 4.07
N GLU A 293 11.71 26.41 3.04
CA GLU A 293 11.04 27.65 2.65
C GLU A 293 9.96 28.11 3.63
N GLU A 294 9.38 27.19 4.38
CA GLU A 294 8.32 27.42 5.36
C GLU A 294 8.92 27.68 6.76
N ASP A 295 9.82 26.80 7.20
CA ASP A 295 10.57 26.95 8.45
C ASP A 295 12.03 26.50 8.30
N LEU A 296 12.87 27.41 7.82
CA LEU A 296 14.32 27.19 7.72
C LEU A 296 14.95 26.87 9.08
N LYS A 297 14.42 27.41 10.19
CA LYS A 297 15.05 27.22 11.49
C LYS A 297 14.90 25.79 11.97
N VAL A 298 13.71 25.21 11.83
CA VAL A 298 13.46 23.80 12.16
C VAL A 298 14.36 22.87 11.32
N ASN A 299 14.50 23.15 10.03
CA ASN A 299 15.36 22.38 9.14
C ASN A 299 16.86 22.50 9.45
N THR A 300 17.34 23.71 9.76
CA THR A 300 18.74 23.93 10.14
C THR A 300 19.08 23.33 11.51
N ASP A 301 18.13 23.33 12.45
CA ASP A 301 18.29 22.65 13.75
C ASP A 301 18.37 21.13 13.55
N TRP A 302 17.48 20.54 12.76
CA TRP A 302 17.53 19.12 12.40
C TRP A 302 18.83 18.73 11.68
N ALA A 303 19.29 19.53 10.71
CA ALA A 303 20.59 19.31 10.07
C ALA A 303 21.76 19.33 11.06
N GLY A 304 21.65 20.10 12.15
CA GLY A 304 22.60 20.07 13.27
C GLY A 304 22.55 18.74 14.04
N ASP A 305 21.36 18.19 14.28
CA ASP A 305 21.20 16.87 14.90
C ASP A 305 21.78 15.77 14.02
N VAL A 306 21.63 15.86 12.69
CA VAL A 306 22.28 14.95 11.73
C VAL A 306 23.81 15.09 11.77
N GLU A 307 24.35 16.31 11.87
CA GLU A 307 25.79 16.52 12.07
C GLU A 307 26.30 15.80 13.32
N ASP A 308 25.58 15.95 14.45
CA ASP A 308 25.92 15.31 15.71
C ASP A 308 25.83 13.78 15.63
N GLY A 309 24.82 13.24 14.92
CA GLY A 309 24.69 11.81 14.61
C GLY A 309 25.90 11.27 13.84
N LEU A 310 26.33 11.97 12.78
CA LEU A 310 27.52 11.62 11.99
C LEU A 310 28.79 11.70 12.83
N ALA A 311 28.90 12.70 13.70
CA ALA A 311 30.03 12.82 14.62
C ALA A 311 30.10 11.64 15.60
N ALA A 312 28.96 11.23 16.16
CA ALA A 312 28.85 10.08 17.04
C ALA A 312 29.19 8.78 16.33
N GLN A 313 28.65 8.57 15.12
CA GLN A 313 28.97 7.41 14.28
C GLN A 313 30.46 7.32 13.98
N ALA A 314 31.09 8.41 13.51
CA ALA A 314 32.51 8.43 13.20
C ALA A 314 33.39 8.18 14.44
N ALA A 315 32.98 8.67 15.61
CA ALA A 315 33.67 8.41 16.87
C ALA A 315 33.57 6.94 17.29
N ALA A 316 32.36 6.36 17.23
CA ALA A 316 32.11 4.96 17.58
C ALA A 316 32.88 4.00 16.64
N LEU A 317 32.84 4.25 15.33
CA LEU A 317 33.56 3.43 14.35
C LEU A 317 35.08 3.47 14.54
N ARG A 318 35.65 4.60 14.99
CA ARG A 318 37.09 4.69 15.28
C ARG A 318 37.50 4.05 16.60
N ALA A 319 36.58 3.93 17.55
CA ALA A 319 36.86 3.42 18.88
C ALA A 319 36.88 1.88 18.93
N HIS A 320 36.27 1.21 17.95
CA HIS A 320 36.18 -0.25 17.87
C HIS A 320 37.38 -0.86 17.13
N ASP A 321 37.90 -1.98 17.66
CA ASP A 321 38.99 -2.73 17.04
C ASP A 321 38.42 -3.72 16.01
N TRP A 322 38.50 -3.36 14.72
CA TRP A 322 37.91 -4.15 13.64
C TRP A 322 38.73 -5.39 13.26
N PRO A 323 38.07 -6.45 12.76
CA PRO A 323 38.78 -7.58 12.17
C PRO A 323 39.54 -7.12 10.93
N ALA A 324 40.68 -7.77 10.64
CA ALA A 324 41.59 -7.36 9.57
C ALA A 324 40.92 -7.23 8.17
N ALA A 325 39.84 -7.98 7.93
CA ALA A 325 39.06 -7.90 6.70
C ALA A 325 38.22 -6.61 6.60
N ALA A 326 37.78 -6.05 7.73
CA ALA A 326 36.92 -4.87 7.82
C ALA A 326 37.67 -3.58 8.17
N GLU A 327 38.89 -3.65 8.71
CA GLU A 327 39.67 -2.46 9.13
C GLU A 327 39.79 -1.40 8.02
N ARG A 328 40.19 -1.80 6.80
CA ARG A 328 40.33 -0.88 5.68
C ARG A 328 38.97 -0.39 5.14
N PRO A 329 37.96 -1.24 4.92
CA PRO A 329 36.60 -0.81 4.59
C PRO A 329 36.00 0.20 5.58
N VAL A 330 36.06 -0.08 6.89
CA VAL A 330 35.49 0.82 7.90
C VAL A 330 36.27 2.14 7.96
N ALA A 331 37.60 2.10 7.81
CA ALA A 331 38.40 3.32 7.72
C ALA A 331 38.10 4.16 6.45
N ALA A 332 37.57 3.55 5.38
CA ALA A 332 37.07 4.28 4.22
C ALA A 332 35.71 4.93 4.54
N LEU A 333 34.77 4.15 5.07
CA LEU A 333 33.47 4.66 5.53
C LEU A 333 33.61 5.84 6.49
N VAL A 334 34.51 5.77 7.47
CA VAL A 334 34.77 6.87 8.41
C VAL A 334 35.21 8.16 7.70
N LYS A 335 35.83 8.10 6.52
CA LYS A 335 36.16 9.31 5.75
C LYS A 335 34.93 9.92 5.09
N ASP A 336 34.03 9.07 4.59
CA ASP A 336 32.80 9.49 3.92
C ASP A 336 31.81 10.04 4.94
N VAL A 337 31.67 9.41 6.12
CA VAL A 337 30.91 9.96 7.27
C VAL A 337 31.41 11.35 7.68
N GLU A 338 32.73 11.57 7.71
CA GLU A 338 33.30 12.90 8.01
C GLU A 338 33.17 13.91 6.85
N ALA A 339 33.01 13.44 5.63
CA ALA A 339 32.71 14.29 4.49
C ALA A 339 31.25 14.74 4.54
N ALA A 340 30.32 13.80 4.74
CA ALA A 340 28.91 14.04 5.00
C ALA A 340 28.75 15.06 6.12
N ARG A 341 29.40 14.82 7.28
CA ARG A 341 29.32 15.69 8.45
C ARG A 341 29.64 17.15 8.12
N LYS A 342 30.63 17.41 7.27
CA LYS A 342 31.01 18.78 6.89
C LYS A 342 29.97 19.44 6.00
N GLU A 343 29.25 18.69 5.18
CA GLU A 343 28.15 19.24 4.40
C GLU A 343 26.93 19.51 5.30
N TRP A 344 26.57 18.56 6.17
CA TRP A 344 25.50 18.75 7.16
C TRP A 344 25.76 19.93 8.12
N ALA A 345 27.01 20.13 8.55
CA ALA A 345 27.40 21.32 9.33
C ALA A 345 27.18 22.64 8.58
N LYS A 346 27.33 22.65 7.24
CA LYS A 346 27.04 23.84 6.42
C LYS A 346 25.54 23.99 6.18
N ALA A 347 24.80 22.90 6.01
CA ALA A 347 23.34 22.92 5.96
C ALA A 347 22.76 23.51 7.26
N ALA A 348 23.24 23.05 8.42
CA ALA A 348 22.85 23.58 9.74
C ALA A 348 23.18 25.07 9.94
N ALA A 349 24.16 25.59 9.19
CA ALA A 349 24.57 27.00 9.23
C ALA A 349 23.98 27.83 8.08
N ALA A 350 23.08 27.28 7.26
CA ALA A 350 22.50 27.97 6.12
C ALA A 350 21.58 29.13 6.57
N ASP A 351 21.69 30.25 5.86
CA ASP A 351 20.84 31.44 6.09
C ASP A 351 19.66 31.53 5.10
N ASP A 352 19.59 30.60 4.13
CA ASP A 352 18.55 30.49 3.11
C ASP A 352 18.34 29.04 2.66
N ALA A 353 17.16 28.76 2.08
CA ALA A 353 16.76 27.43 1.63
C ALA A 353 17.64 26.88 0.50
N ASP A 354 18.05 27.72 -0.47
CA ASP A 354 18.90 27.28 -1.60
C ASP A 354 20.25 26.74 -1.09
N THR A 355 20.85 27.44 -0.12
CA THR A 355 22.11 27.04 0.53
C THR A 355 21.91 25.79 1.39
N PHE A 356 20.78 25.68 2.08
CA PHE A 356 20.42 24.48 2.84
C PHE A 356 20.37 23.26 1.92
N TYR A 357 19.56 23.29 0.87
CA TYR A 357 19.40 22.17 -0.06
C TYR A 357 20.71 21.77 -0.74
N ALA A 358 21.53 22.75 -1.16
CA ALA A 358 22.83 22.44 -1.78
C ALA A 358 23.73 21.57 -0.88
N HIS A 359 23.69 21.80 0.43
CA HIS A 359 24.48 21.05 1.40
C HIS A 359 23.77 19.81 1.94
N TYR A 360 22.44 19.83 2.04
CA TYR A 360 21.60 18.65 2.28
C TYR A 360 21.88 17.59 1.21
N ASP A 361 21.72 17.93 -0.07
CA ASP A 361 21.93 17.01 -1.20
C ASP A 361 23.36 16.46 -1.21
N SER A 362 24.35 17.33 -1.04
CA SER A 362 25.76 16.94 -0.97
C SER A 362 26.06 16.04 0.24
N GLY A 363 25.33 16.21 1.35
CA GLY A 363 25.44 15.38 2.54
C GLY A 363 24.92 13.96 2.30
N TYR A 364 23.78 13.83 1.62
CA TYR A 364 23.19 12.53 1.27
C TYR A 364 24.01 11.73 0.26
N GLU A 365 24.80 12.37 -0.62
CA GLU A 365 25.69 11.65 -1.54
C GLU A 365 26.69 10.70 -0.84
N PHE A 366 26.97 10.94 0.45
CA PHE A 366 27.86 10.12 1.27
C PHE A 366 27.14 9.12 2.19
N ILE A 367 25.82 9.23 2.34
CA ILE A 367 25.02 8.31 3.16
C ILE A 367 24.69 7.07 2.33
N ASP A 368 24.84 5.88 2.94
CA ASP A 368 24.56 4.58 2.32
C ASP A 368 25.28 4.31 1.00
N ASP A 369 26.42 4.97 0.82
CA ASP A 369 27.23 4.94 -0.36
C ASP A 369 27.97 3.59 -0.56
N ALA A 370 28.81 3.54 -1.60
CA ALA A 370 29.61 2.35 -1.90
C ALA A 370 30.57 1.96 -0.76
N ALA A 371 31.07 2.92 0.03
CA ALA A 371 31.93 2.63 1.17
C ALA A 371 31.14 1.97 2.32
N THR A 372 29.92 2.43 2.57
CA THR A 372 28.97 1.81 3.51
C THR A 372 28.70 0.36 3.15
N VAL A 373 28.30 0.10 1.89
CA VAL A 373 28.08 -1.25 1.37
C VAL A 373 29.34 -2.12 1.51
N THR A 374 30.52 -1.56 1.23
CA THR A 374 31.79 -2.30 1.31
C THR A 374 32.15 -2.67 2.76
N ALA A 375 31.93 -1.77 3.71
CA ALA A 375 32.16 -2.03 5.14
C ALA A 375 31.19 -3.10 5.66
N ARG A 376 29.90 -2.96 5.36
CA ARG A 376 28.85 -3.93 5.73
C ARG A 376 29.14 -5.32 5.17
N LYS A 377 29.54 -5.41 3.90
CA LYS A 377 29.96 -6.67 3.26
C LYS A 377 31.14 -7.33 3.98
N ALA A 378 32.12 -6.55 4.43
CA ALA A 378 33.28 -7.07 5.14
C ALA A 378 32.92 -7.64 6.53
N LEU A 379 31.81 -7.19 7.11
CA LEU A 379 31.23 -7.64 8.38
C LEU A 379 30.13 -8.71 8.20
N GLY A 380 29.80 -9.08 6.97
CA GLY A 380 28.73 -10.04 6.69
C GLY A 380 27.33 -9.54 7.03
N LEU A 381 27.12 -8.23 7.08
CA LEU A 381 25.82 -7.58 7.24
C LEU A 381 25.06 -7.49 5.90
N ALA A 382 23.77 -7.18 5.94
CA ALA A 382 22.99 -6.94 4.73
C ALA A 382 23.58 -5.76 3.93
N THR A 383 23.56 -5.84 2.59
CA THR A 383 24.28 -4.92 1.70
C THR A 383 23.39 -4.16 0.73
N THR A 384 22.08 -4.35 0.80
CA THR A 384 21.10 -3.62 0.01
C THR A 384 20.57 -2.48 0.88
N PRO A 385 20.85 -1.21 0.55
CA PRO A 385 20.23 -0.09 1.24
C PRO A 385 18.70 -0.17 1.11
N PRO A 386 17.94 0.21 2.14
CA PRO A 386 16.50 0.36 2.03
C PRO A 386 16.15 1.39 0.97
N SER A 387 15.02 1.21 0.29
CA SER A 387 14.39 2.28 -0.46
C SER A 387 13.78 3.27 0.52
N TYR A 388 14.36 4.47 0.62
CA TYR A 388 13.69 5.59 1.26
C TYR A 388 12.64 6.10 0.27
N ASP A 389 11.41 5.57 0.37
CA ASP A 389 10.31 6.11 -0.41
C ASP A 389 10.12 7.58 -0.02
N ASP A 390 10.13 8.42 -1.05
CA ASP A 390 9.97 9.86 -1.00
C ASP A 390 8.53 10.16 -0.53
N HIS A 391 8.28 10.08 0.79
CA HIS A 391 7.02 10.49 1.42
C HIS A 391 6.92 12.02 1.45
N GLY A 392 7.03 12.64 0.28
CA GLY A 392 6.81 14.05 0.00
C GLY A 392 5.96 14.20 -1.26
N GLY A 393 4.64 14.25 -1.10
CA GLY A 393 3.74 14.56 -2.21
C GLY A 393 4.03 15.96 -2.78
N GLY A 394 4.41 16.05 -4.07
CA GLY A 394 4.70 17.36 -4.66
C GLY A 394 4.94 17.38 -6.16
N ALA A 395 3.86 17.31 -6.95
CA ALA A 395 3.73 17.89 -8.28
C ALA A 395 4.86 17.60 -9.31
N GLY A 396 4.66 16.55 -10.10
CA GLY A 396 5.32 16.41 -11.41
C GLY A 396 4.96 17.57 -12.34
N GLY A 397 5.75 18.65 -12.26
CA GLY A 397 5.84 19.68 -13.28
C GLY A 397 6.44 19.08 -14.54
N GLY A 398 5.57 18.54 -15.41
CA GLY A 398 5.94 18.07 -16.74
C GLY A 398 6.53 19.23 -17.56
N GLY A 399 7.85 19.36 -17.56
CA GLY A 399 8.63 20.18 -18.47
C GLY A 399 8.55 19.62 -19.88
N GLY A 400 7.41 19.85 -20.54
CA GLY A 400 7.24 19.61 -21.96
C GLY A 400 8.02 20.64 -22.76
N SER A 401 9.11 20.20 -23.37
CA SER A 401 9.81 20.88 -24.46
C SER A 401 8.81 21.29 -25.56
N GLY A 402 8.59 22.59 -25.72
CA GLY A 402 7.81 23.17 -26.81
C GLY A 402 8.66 24.20 -27.56
N ASP A 403 8.99 23.87 -28.80
CA ASP A 403 9.54 24.76 -29.82
C ASP A 403 8.85 26.14 -29.82
N LEU A 404 9.65 27.20 -29.85
CA LEU A 404 9.22 28.51 -30.33
C LEU A 404 10.06 28.88 -31.54
N ASP A 405 9.51 28.54 -32.70
CA ASP A 405 9.79 29.19 -33.97
C ASP A 405 8.71 30.28 -34.18
N VAL A 406 9.16 31.46 -34.64
CA VAL A 406 8.44 32.71 -34.99
C VAL A 406 8.24 33.76 -33.90
#